data_AF-A0AB34XJ18-F1
#
_entry.id   AF-A0AB34XJ18-F1
#
_cell.length_a   1.000
_cell.length_b   1.000
_cell.length_c   1.000
_cell.angle_alpha   90.00
_cell.angle_beta   90.00
_cell.angle_gamma   90.00
#
_symmetry.space_group_name_H-M   'P 1'
#
loop_
_entity.id
_entity.type
_entity.pdbx_description
1 polymer ?
#
loop_
_entity_poly.entity_id
_entity_poly.type
_entity_poly.pdbx_seq_one_letter_code
_entity_poly.pdbx_strand_id
1 'polypeptide(L)'
;MGAGSLVFSSSAFAWGPYGHAIVADIAQERLTPQAQKAATALLALENHQTLDQVASWPDTIGHVLKKKGGAPETLKWHYVDIDVSHPAYDQARDCPDHACVVEKLPEEIKILADTHASAQDRLVALKWVVHLVGDIHQPLHAAERNKDMGGNAIRLTYFGDNANGHMNLHSLWDEGVIDHEADLHVGPFYSIDASRAKKEADRLGALITPDETKYWVQDLDGGDVYNATVDWADESHSLARSVAYGALPANKGADIGKDYTALTWPIMELRLEQAGVRLAAVLNTALNGG
;
A
#
# COMPACT_ATOMS: atom_id res chain seq x y z
N MET A 1 16.81 30.60 -27.20
CA MET A 1 16.10 30.44 -25.91
C MET A 1 15.47 29.06 -25.94
N GLY A 2 16.09 28.08 -25.28
CA GLY A 2 15.61 26.70 -25.28
C GLY A 2 14.40 26.59 -24.36
N ALA A 3 13.28 26.10 -24.88
CA ALA A 3 12.13 25.73 -24.08
C ALA A 3 12.53 24.53 -23.22
N GLY A 4 12.70 24.74 -21.92
CA GLY A 4 12.86 23.66 -20.96
C GLY A 4 11.54 22.94 -20.82
N SER A 5 11.47 21.70 -21.29
CA SER A 5 10.38 20.79 -20.96
C SER A 5 10.42 20.51 -19.46
N LEU A 6 9.46 21.05 -18.71
CA LEU A 6 9.16 20.62 -17.36
C LEU A 6 8.64 19.18 -17.44
N VAL A 7 9.49 18.22 -17.09
CA VAL A 7 9.06 16.85 -16.83
C VAL A 7 8.35 16.89 -15.48
N PHE A 8 7.02 16.85 -15.50
CA PHE A 8 6.26 16.48 -14.31
C PHE A 8 6.52 15.00 -14.09
N SER A 9 7.33 14.64 -13.09
CA SER A 9 7.30 13.28 -12.56
C SER A 9 5.89 13.04 -12.06
N SER A 10 5.21 12.06 -12.66
CA SER A 10 4.02 11.44 -12.08
C SER A 10 4.39 11.06 -10.65
N SER A 11 3.69 11.60 -9.66
CA SER A 11 3.79 11.10 -8.29
C SER A 11 3.35 9.64 -8.33
N ALA A 12 4.28 8.74 -8.02
CA ALA A 12 3.97 7.36 -7.71
C ALA A 12 3.42 7.37 -6.28
N PHE A 13 2.12 7.23 -6.15
CA PHE A 13 1.47 6.91 -4.89
C PHE A 13 1.56 5.40 -4.71
N ALA A 14 1.38 4.90 -3.49
CA ALA A 14 1.31 3.45 -3.29
C ALA A 14 0.02 2.87 -3.86
N TRP A 15 -0.65 1.90 -3.23
CA TRP A 15 -2.03 1.66 -3.67
C TRP A 15 -2.75 3.00 -3.79
N GLY A 16 -3.57 3.16 -4.82
CA GLY A 16 -4.36 4.37 -4.98
C GLY A 16 -5.20 4.65 -3.73
N PRO A 17 -5.79 5.84 -3.62
CA PRO A 17 -6.61 6.19 -2.47
C PRO A 17 -7.77 5.19 -2.24
N TYR A 18 -8.30 4.56 -3.30
CA TYR A 18 -9.27 3.46 -3.16
C TYR A 18 -8.65 2.19 -2.57
N GLY A 19 -7.48 1.74 -3.05
CA GLY A 19 -6.83 0.54 -2.52
C GLY A 19 -6.50 0.68 -1.03
N HIS A 20 -5.98 1.84 -0.61
CA HIS A 20 -5.75 2.12 0.81
C HIS A 20 -7.03 2.15 1.65
N ALA A 21 -8.10 2.79 1.16
CA ALA A 21 -9.38 2.80 1.83
C ALA A 21 -9.97 1.39 1.97
N ILE A 22 -9.88 0.57 0.90
CA ILE A 22 -10.35 -0.82 0.91
C ILE A 22 -9.59 -1.66 1.95
N VAL A 23 -8.26 -1.58 1.98
CA VAL A 23 -7.43 -2.27 2.99
C VAL A 23 -7.81 -1.84 4.40
N ALA A 24 -7.96 -0.53 4.62
CA ALA A 24 -8.33 0.03 5.91
C ALA A 24 -9.73 -0.41 6.37
N ASP A 25 -10.70 -0.48 5.45
CA ASP A 25 -12.08 -0.91 5.73
C ASP A 25 -12.16 -2.41 6.03
N ILE A 26 -11.46 -3.27 5.27
CA ILE A 26 -11.35 -4.71 5.57
C ILE A 26 -10.76 -4.90 6.99
N ALA A 27 -9.73 -4.13 7.33
CA ALA A 27 -9.10 -4.20 8.64
C ALA A 27 -10.02 -3.71 9.76
N GLN A 28 -10.73 -2.60 9.53
CA GLN A 28 -11.64 -1.98 10.50
C GLN A 28 -12.71 -2.98 10.97
N GLU A 29 -13.29 -3.77 10.07
CA GLU A 29 -14.31 -4.78 10.39
C GLU A 29 -13.76 -5.98 11.18
N ARG A 30 -12.44 -6.16 11.20
CA ARG A 30 -11.74 -7.28 11.83
C ARG A 30 -11.03 -6.89 13.13
N LEU A 31 -11.23 -5.65 13.59
CA LEU A 31 -10.73 -5.23 14.89
C LEU A 31 -11.50 -5.89 16.03
N THR A 32 -10.77 -6.31 17.06
CA THR A 32 -11.35 -6.65 18.36
C THR A 32 -12.02 -5.42 18.95
N PRO A 33 -13.02 -5.58 19.84
CA PRO A 33 -13.67 -4.44 20.48
C PRO A 33 -12.71 -3.49 21.22
N GLN A 34 -11.62 -4.03 21.77
CA GLN A 34 -10.60 -3.24 22.45
C GLN A 34 -9.76 -2.42 21.46
N ALA A 35 -9.24 -3.07 20.42
CA ALA A 35 -8.47 -2.38 19.37
C ALA A 35 -9.32 -1.34 18.64
N GLN A 36 -10.59 -1.65 18.34
CA GLN A 36 -11.55 -0.71 17.78
C GLN A 36 -11.68 0.55 18.66
N LYS A 37 -11.90 0.36 19.96
CA LYS A 37 -12.04 1.48 20.90
C LYS A 37 -10.77 2.34 20.95
N ALA A 38 -9.60 1.71 21.00
CA ALA A 38 -8.33 2.42 21.05
C ALA A 38 -8.04 3.17 19.73
N ALA A 39 -8.25 2.54 18.58
CA ALA A 39 -8.09 3.17 17.27
C ALA A 39 -9.03 4.37 17.12
N THR A 40 -10.32 4.21 17.43
CA THR A 40 -11.30 5.32 17.40
C THR A 40 -10.89 6.48 18.32
N ALA A 41 -10.34 6.19 19.51
CA ALA A 41 -9.87 7.23 20.42
C ALA A 41 -8.68 8.03 19.85
N LEU A 42 -7.74 7.36 19.17
CA LEU A 42 -6.63 8.02 18.47
C LEU A 42 -7.14 8.86 17.30
N LEU A 43 -7.97 8.28 16.42
CA LEU A 43 -8.54 8.96 15.26
C LEU A 43 -9.33 10.22 15.63
N ALA A 44 -10.04 10.18 16.76
CA ALA A 44 -10.84 11.31 17.25
C ALA A 44 -10.00 12.56 17.58
N LEU A 45 -8.69 12.44 17.79
CA LEU A 45 -7.80 13.60 18.01
C LEU A 45 -7.76 14.54 16.80
N GLU A 46 -8.00 14.01 15.60
CA GLU A 46 -8.08 14.76 14.34
C GLU A 46 -9.52 14.78 13.77
N ASN A 47 -10.52 14.42 14.57
CA ASN A 47 -11.94 14.29 14.18
C ASN A 47 -12.22 13.23 13.10
N HIS A 48 -11.37 12.20 13.02
CA HIS A 48 -11.62 11.01 12.21
C HIS A 48 -12.40 9.96 13.02
N GLN A 49 -13.11 9.08 12.31
CA GLN A 49 -13.96 8.02 12.88
C GLN A 49 -13.50 6.63 12.46
N THR A 50 -12.97 6.51 11.25
CA THR A 50 -12.63 5.25 10.59
C THR A 50 -11.22 5.30 10.00
N LEU A 51 -10.58 4.14 9.84
CA LEU A 51 -9.20 4.02 9.37
C LEU A 51 -9.03 4.51 7.91
N ASP A 52 -10.03 4.32 7.05
CA ASP A 52 -10.02 4.77 5.65
C ASP A 52 -9.77 6.28 5.51
N GLN A 53 -10.28 7.10 6.45
CA GLN A 53 -10.12 8.55 6.45
C GLN A 53 -8.68 9.02 6.64
N VAL A 54 -7.80 8.15 7.16
CA VAL A 54 -6.38 8.46 7.34
C VAL A 54 -5.47 7.62 6.45
N ALA A 55 -6.03 6.67 5.70
CA ALA A 55 -5.26 5.67 4.97
C ALA A 55 -4.38 6.28 3.87
N SER A 56 -4.74 7.43 3.28
CA SER A 56 -3.93 8.14 2.26
C SER A 56 -3.17 9.37 2.80
N TRP A 57 -3.15 9.57 4.13
CA TRP A 57 -2.43 10.70 4.71
C TRP A 57 -0.90 10.64 4.48
N PRO A 58 -0.23 9.46 4.62
CA PRO A 58 1.20 9.34 4.36
C PRO A 58 1.65 9.77 2.96
N ASP A 59 0.90 9.35 1.94
CA ASP A 59 1.07 9.82 0.55
C ASP A 59 1.03 11.34 0.46
N THR A 60 0.03 11.94 1.11
CA THR A 60 -0.16 13.40 1.07
C THR A 60 1.01 14.13 1.74
N ILE A 61 1.45 13.68 2.93
CA ILE A 61 2.45 14.40 3.71
C ILE A 61 3.84 14.37 3.06
N GLY A 62 4.19 13.26 2.39
CA GLY A 62 5.45 13.12 1.66
C GLY A 62 5.60 14.10 0.49
N HIS A 63 4.49 14.45 -0.18
CA HIS A 63 4.52 15.40 -1.30
C HIS A 63 4.40 16.88 -0.91
N VAL A 64 4.18 17.17 0.38
CA VAL A 64 4.18 18.55 0.88
C VAL A 64 5.60 18.96 1.26
N LEU A 65 6.02 20.15 0.82
CA LEU A 65 7.34 20.68 1.19
C LEU A 65 7.47 20.84 2.71
N LYS A 66 8.63 20.52 3.28
CA LYS A 66 8.92 20.66 4.72
C LYS A 66 8.57 22.03 5.32
N LYS A 67 8.85 23.12 4.59
CA LYS A 67 8.49 24.50 4.98
C LYS A 67 6.98 24.79 5.06
N LYS A 68 6.16 23.89 4.51
CA LYS A 68 4.69 23.94 4.54
C LYS A 68 4.10 22.89 5.49
N GLY A 69 4.94 22.25 6.33
CA GLY A 69 4.52 21.24 7.29
C GLY A 69 4.47 19.81 6.76
N GLY A 70 5.01 19.54 5.56
CA GLY A 70 5.13 18.18 5.04
C GLY A 70 6.40 17.45 5.47
N ALA A 71 6.55 16.21 5.01
CA ALA A 71 7.63 15.31 5.38
C ALA A 71 8.22 14.59 4.15
N PRO A 72 8.86 15.30 3.20
CA PRO A 72 9.37 14.69 1.95
C PRO A 72 10.44 13.62 2.16
N GLU A 73 11.07 13.58 3.33
CA GLU A 73 11.96 12.49 3.75
C GLU A 73 11.27 11.13 3.86
N THR A 74 9.94 11.09 4.02
CA THR A 74 9.17 9.84 4.18
C THR A 74 8.79 9.19 2.86
N LEU A 75 9.05 9.83 1.71
CA LEU A 75 8.71 9.25 0.40
C LEU A 75 9.35 7.88 0.16
N LYS A 76 10.55 7.64 0.72
CA LYS A 76 11.21 6.34 0.62
C LYS A 76 10.57 5.25 1.48
N TRP A 77 9.80 5.64 2.51
CA TRP A 77 9.23 4.70 3.47
C TRP A 77 8.16 3.81 2.84
N HIS A 78 7.62 4.21 1.68
CA HIS A 78 6.53 3.53 1.01
C HIS A 78 6.96 2.27 0.26
N TYR A 79 8.25 2.07 -0.01
CA TYR A 79 8.70 0.96 -0.86
C TYR A 79 10.06 0.42 -0.44
N VAL A 80 10.46 -0.66 -1.08
CA VAL A 80 11.82 -1.22 -1.10
C VAL A 80 12.15 -1.68 -2.52
N ASP A 81 13.26 -1.21 -3.07
CA ASP A 81 13.66 -1.49 -4.46
C ASP A 81 14.48 -2.79 -4.53
N ILE A 82 13.81 -3.95 -4.50
CA ILE A 82 14.46 -5.26 -4.66
C ILE A 82 14.61 -5.56 -6.16
N ASP A 83 15.84 -5.64 -6.68
CA ASP A 83 16.05 -5.99 -8.10
C ASP A 83 15.49 -7.41 -8.40
N VAL A 84 14.67 -7.54 -9.44
CA VAL A 84 14.01 -8.81 -9.84
C VAL A 84 14.97 -9.96 -10.16
N SER A 85 16.27 -9.68 -10.36
CA SER A 85 17.33 -10.69 -10.49
C SER A 85 17.73 -11.32 -9.16
N HIS A 86 17.42 -10.67 -8.04
CA HIS A 86 17.60 -11.22 -6.70
C HIS A 86 16.33 -11.95 -6.23
N PRO A 87 16.48 -13.02 -5.43
CA PRO A 87 15.33 -13.84 -5.04
C PRO A 87 14.49 -13.23 -3.92
N ALA A 88 15.09 -12.40 -3.07
CA ALA A 88 14.54 -11.94 -1.80
C ALA A 88 15.26 -10.67 -1.33
N TYR A 89 14.63 -9.98 -0.38
CA TYR A 89 15.14 -8.81 0.31
C TYR A 89 16.50 -9.06 0.99
N ASP A 90 17.39 -8.08 0.88
CA ASP A 90 18.61 -7.99 1.67
C ASP A 90 18.74 -6.54 2.17
N GLN A 91 18.70 -6.34 3.48
CA GLN A 91 18.69 -5.00 4.06
C GLN A 91 19.90 -4.14 3.64
N ALA A 92 21.10 -4.72 3.62
CA ALA A 92 22.32 -3.98 3.29
C ALA A 92 22.36 -3.55 1.82
N ARG A 93 21.75 -4.34 0.94
CA ARG A 93 21.64 -4.06 -0.50
C ARG A 93 20.49 -3.10 -0.81
N ASP A 94 19.29 -3.41 -0.31
CA ASP A 94 18.02 -2.82 -0.77
C ASP A 94 17.56 -1.66 0.12
N CYS A 95 18.02 -1.57 1.37
CA CYS A 95 17.60 -0.56 2.33
C CYS A 95 18.73 -0.10 3.27
N PRO A 96 19.89 0.33 2.74
CA PRO A 96 21.08 0.63 3.54
C PRO A 96 20.92 1.81 4.50
N ASP A 97 19.96 2.72 4.26
CA ASP A 97 19.67 3.88 5.11
C ASP A 97 18.50 3.63 6.09
N HIS A 98 17.96 2.40 6.12
CA HIS A 98 16.81 2.00 6.93
C HIS A 98 15.56 2.87 6.69
N ALA A 99 15.43 3.49 5.52
CA ALA A 99 14.33 4.40 5.18
C ALA A 99 13.34 3.78 4.18
N CYS A 100 13.13 2.47 4.23
CA CYS A 100 12.19 1.71 3.39
C CYS A 100 11.02 1.12 4.19
N VAL A 101 10.01 0.62 3.50
CA VAL A 101 8.80 0.04 4.11
C VAL A 101 9.10 -1.09 5.09
N VAL A 102 10.08 -1.94 4.76
CA VAL A 102 10.46 -3.12 5.57
C VAL A 102 11.01 -2.73 6.94
N GLU A 103 11.69 -1.59 7.02
CA GLU A 103 12.29 -1.10 8.26
C GLU A 103 11.34 -0.18 9.02
N LYS A 104 10.55 0.64 8.30
CA LYS A 104 9.68 1.65 8.92
C LYS A 104 8.41 1.08 9.49
N LEU A 105 7.83 0.05 8.88
CA LEU A 105 6.60 -0.55 9.39
C LEU A 105 6.77 -1.13 10.81
N PRO A 106 7.80 -1.96 11.12
CA PRO A 106 8.04 -2.43 12.48
C PRO A 106 8.32 -1.31 13.49
N GLU A 107 9.02 -0.24 13.08
CA GLU A 107 9.28 0.93 13.92
C GLU A 107 7.97 1.65 14.32
N GLU A 108 7.09 1.91 13.36
CA GLU A 108 5.81 2.59 13.60
C GLU A 108 4.86 1.69 14.41
N ILE A 109 4.86 0.38 14.18
CA ILE A 109 4.11 -0.58 15.02
C ILE A 109 4.56 -0.50 16.48
N LYS A 110 5.87 -0.38 16.73
CA LYS A 110 6.42 -0.24 18.08
C LYS A 110 5.98 1.06 18.74
N ILE A 111 5.96 2.18 18.01
CA ILE A 111 5.47 3.47 18.53
C ILE A 111 3.98 3.39 18.85
N LEU A 112 3.18 2.79 17.96
CA LEU A 112 1.74 2.61 18.16
C LEU A 112 1.42 1.80 19.43
N ALA A 113 2.23 0.76 19.69
CA ALA A 113 2.11 -0.12 20.84
C ALA A 113 2.63 0.47 22.17
N ASP A 114 3.48 1.50 22.12
CA ASP A 114 4.07 2.09 23.33
C ASP A 114 3.05 2.96 24.07
N THR A 115 2.57 2.49 25.22
CA THR A 115 1.64 3.22 26.08
C THR A 115 2.25 4.45 26.75
N HIS A 116 3.58 4.62 26.70
CA HIS A 116 4.26 5.81 27.20
C HIS A 116 4.44 6.89 26.12
N ALA A 117 4.27 6.55 24.84
CA ALA A 117 4.26 7.52 23.75
C ALA A 117 3.04 8.43 23.87
N SER A 118 3.15 9.67 23.40
CA SER A 118 2.03 10.60 23.44
C SER A 118 0.89 10.11 22.54
N ALA A 119 -0.35 10.48 22.85
CA ALA A 119 -1.49 10.10 22.01
C ALA A 119 -1.36 10.62 20.57
N GLN A 120 -0.68 11.75 20.38
CA GLN A 120 -0.40 12.29 19.04
C GLN A 120 0.65 11.46 18.30
N ASP A 121 1.73 11.04 18.96
CA ASP A 121 2.75 10.18 18.33
C ASP A 121 2.15 8.82 17.95
N ARG A 122 1.31 8.25 18.83
CA ARG A 122 0.57 7.02 18.55
C ARG A 122 -0.43 7.18 17.42
N LEU A 123 -1.09 8.33 17.30
CA LEU A 123 -1.95 8.62 16.13
C LEU A 123 -1.12 8.67 14.84
N VAL A 124 0.00 9.40 14.83
CA VAL A 124 0.88 9.45 13.64
C VAL A 124 1.34 8.05 13.25
N ALA A 125 1.76 7.24 14.23
CA ALA A 125 2.13 5.85 14.02
C ALA A 125 0.96 5.00 13.48
N LEU A 126 -0.26 5.17 14.00
CA LEU A 126 -1.44 4.49 13.45
C LEU A 126 -1.62 4.80 11.96
N LYS A 127 -1.47 6.05 11.54
CA LYS A 127 -1.62 6.47 10.14
C LYS A 127 -0.55 5.84 9.26
N TRP A 128 0.69 5.78 9.73
CA TRP A 128 1.77 5.08 9.03
C TRP A 128 1.53 3.58 8.93
N VAL A 129 1.15 2.91 10.03
CA VAL A 129 0.89 1.47 10.04
C VAL A 129 -0.24 1.11 9.08
N VAL A 130 -1.35 1.85 9.09
CA VAL A 130 -2.48 1.63 8.16
C VAL A 130 -2.02 1.69 6.70
N HIS A 131 -1.20 2.68 6.37
CA HIS A 131 -0.74 2.90 5.01
C HIS A 131 0.32 1.89 4.57
N LEU A 132 1.40 1.76 5.34
CA LEU A 132 2.56 0.93 4.98
C LEU A 132 2.22 -0.57 4.90
N VAL A 133 1.22 -1.06 5.65
CA VAL A 133 0.71 -2.42 5.44
C VAL A 133 0.04 -2.55 4.08
N GLY A 134 -0.68 -1.52 3.61
CA GLY A 134 -1.16 -1.48 2.23
C GLY A 134 0.00 -1.53 1.23
N ASP A 135 0.95 -0.61 1.35
CA ASP A 135 2.08 -0.43 0.43
C ASP A 135 2.87 -1.72 0.25
N ILE A 136 3.27 -2.36 1.35
CA ILE A 136 4.11 -3.57 1.29
C ILE A 136 3.40 -4.73 0.59
N HIS A 137 2.06 -4.68 0.46
CA HIS A 137 1.28 -5.68 -0.26
C HIS A 137 1.09 -5.36 -1.75
N GLN A 138 1.40 -4.14 -2.20
CA GLN A 138 1.46 -3.78 -3.62
C GLN A 138 2.75 -4.37 -4.22
N PRO A 139 2.70 -5.34 -5.15
CA PRO A 139 3.90 -6.02 -5.64
C PRO A 139 5.05 -5.11 -6.11
N LEU A 140 4.74 -4.04 -6.84
CA LEU A 140 5.73 -3.10 -7.38
C LEU A 140 6.32 -2.14 -6.33
N HIS A 141 5.83 -2.17 -5.09
CA HIS A 141 6.45 -1.49 -3.95
C HIS A 141 7.60 -2.30 -3.34
N ALA A 142 7.76 -3.56 -3.75
CA ALA A 142 8.82 -4.43 -3.26
C ALA A 142 9.72 -4.94 -4.38
N ALA A 143 9.76 -4.27 -5.53
CA ALA A 143 10.53 -4.71 -6.69
C ALA A 143 10.98 -3.58 -7.61
N GLU A 144 12.10 -3.76 -8.29
CA GLU A 144 12.50 -2.95 -9.44
C GLU A 144 13.06 -3.83 -10.56
N ARG A 145 12.91 -3.38 -11.81
CA ARG A 145 13.52 -4.03 -12.96
C ARG A 145 14.25 -3.05 -13.86
N ASN A 146 15.58 -3.10 -13.84
CA ASN A 146 16.46 -2.22 -14.61
C ASN A 146 16.33 -0.74 -14.23
N LYS A 147 16.24 -0.45 -12.93
CA LYS A 147 16.08 0.89 -12.36
C LYS A 147 14.83 1.61 -12.88
N ASP A 148 13.76 0.83 -13.09
CA ASP A 148 12.49 1.37 -13.55
C ASP A 148 11.66 2.01 -12.44
N MET A 149 12.18 2.04 -11.21
CA MET A 149 11.55 2.63 -10.02
C MET A 149 10.19 1.98 -9.75
N GLY A 150 10.16 0.66 -9.52
CA GLY A 150 8.92 -0.09 -9.34
C GLY A 150 7.99 -0.06 -10.55
N GLY A 151 8.54 0.01 -11.77
CA GLY A 151 7.72 0.09 -12.99
C GLY A 151 7.24 1.49 -13.38
N ASN A 152 7.58 2.55 -12.62
CA ASN A 152 7.25 3.93 -12.97
C ASN A 152 7.83 4.38 -14.32
N ALA A 153 8.99 3.82 -14.71
CA ALA A 153 9.61 4.09 -16.00
C ALA A 153 9.02 3.27 -17.17
N ILE A 154 8.15 2.30 -16.91
CA ILE A 154 7.52 1.47 -17.93
C ILE A 154 6.23 2.13 -18.41
N ARG A 155 6.30 2.82 -19.55
CA ARG A 155 5.13 3.45 -20.18
C ARG A 155 4.26 2.42 -20.91
N LEU A 156 2.95 2.56 -20.78
CA LEU A 156 1.93 1.70 -21.39
C LEU A 156 0.64 2.49 -21.65
N THR A 157 -0.28 1.89 -22.41
CA THR A 157 -1.69 2.30 -22.46
C THR A 157 -2.54 1.19 -21.85
N TYR A 158 -3.70 1.56 -21.30
CA TYR A 158 -4.64 0.60 -20.71
C TYR A 158 -6.01 0.76 -21.36
N PHE A 159 -6.52 -0.28 -22.03
CA PHE A 159 -7.74 -0.22 -22.86
C PHE A 159 -7.76 0.93 -23.88
N GLY A 160 -6.60 1.19 -24.49
CA GLY A 160 -6.40 2.27 -25.47
C GLY A 160 -6.38 3.67 -24.88
N ASP A 161 -6.54 3.79 -23.56
CA ASP A 161 -6.60 5.06 -22.86
C ASP A 161 -5.21 5.48 -22.33
N ASN A 162 -4.93 6.77 -22.47
CA ASN A 162 -3.78 7.47 -21.93
C ASN A 162 -4.19 8.70 -21.09
N ALA A 163 -5.50 8.95 -20.95
CA ALA A 163 -6.10 10.13 -20.34
C ALA A 163 -6.42 9.95 -18.84
N ASN A 164 -6.61 8.73 -18.34
CA ASN A 164 -6.92 8.47 -16.93
C ASN A 164 -5.70 8.45 -16.00
N GLY A 165 -4.53 8.91 -16.44
CA GLY A 165 -3.35 9.07 -15.57
C GLY A 165 -2.48 7.82 -15.36
N HIS A 166 -3.00 6.61 -15.64
CA HIS A 166 -2.23 5.35 -15.53
C HIS A 166 -1.30 5.09 -16.72
N MET A 167 -0.42 6.06 -16.99
CA MET A 167 0.50 6.03 -18.14
C MET A 167 1.74 5.16 -17.92
N ASN A 168 1.83 4.46 -16.78
CA ASN A 168 2.95 3.59 -16.46
C ASN A 168 2.49 2.38 -15.65
N LEU A 169 3.35 1.37 -15.56
CA LEU A 169 3.04 0.10 -14.90
C LEU A 169 2.71 0.23 -13.41
N HIS A 170 3.42 1.10 -12.70
CA HIS A 170 3.20 1.33 -11.28
C HIS A 170 1.80 1.87 -11.04
N SER A 171 1.46 3.00 -11.70
CA SER A 171 0.14 3.62 -11.58
C SER A 171 -1.01 2.74 -12.10
N LEU A 172 -0.74 1.79 -12.99
CA LEU A 172 -1.72 0.78 -13.41
C LEU A 172 -2.02 -0.20 -12.27
N TRP A 173 -1.01 -0.58 -11.49
CA TRP A 173 -1.18 -1.45 -10.33
C TRP A 173 -1.79 -0.72 -9.14
N ASP A 174 -1.35 0.50 -8.87
CA ASP A 174 -1.86 1.31 -7.76
C ASP A 174 -3.35 1.58 -7.89
N GLU A 175 -3.78 1.96 -9.09
CA GLU A 175 -5.10 2.54 -9.33
C GLU A 175 -5.78 1.88 -10.54
N GLY A 176 -5.13 1.87 -11.70
CA GLY A 176 -5.82 1.69 -12.97
C GLY A 176 -6.60 0.38 -13.13
N VAL A 177 -6.08 -0.74 -12.63
CA VAL A 177 -6.83 -2.01 -12.66
C VAL A 177 -7.96 -2.02 -11.65
N ILE A 178 -7.71 -1.58 -10.40
CA ILE A 178 -8.72 -1.52 -9.34
C ILE A 178 -9.88 -0.61 -9.76
N ASP A 179 -9.56 0.60 -10.24
CA ASP A 179 -10.55 1.59 -10.67
C ASP A 179 -11.42 1.06 -11.81
N HIS A 180 -10.81 0.39 -12.78
CA HIS A 180 -11.54 -0.20 -13.89
C HIS A 180 -12.42 -1.39 -13.48
N GLU A 181 -11.86 -2.38 -12.79
CA GLU A 181 -12.56 -3.63 -12.48
C GLU A 181 -13.64 -3.45 -11.40
N ALA A 182 -13.44 -2.53 -10.45
CA ALA A 182 -14.40 -2.22 -9.39
C ALA A 182 -15.30 -1.00 -9.68
N ASP A 183 -15.24 -0.42 -10.88
CA ASP A 183 -16.01 0.80 -11.26
C ASP A 183 -15.79 1.96 -10.26
N LEU A 184 -14.53 2.19 -9.89
CA LEU A 184 -14.12 3.26 -8.98
C LEU A 184 -13.53 4.43 -9.79
N HIS A 185 -13.73 5.63 -9.27
CA HIS A 185 -13.37 6.86 -9.97
C HIS A 185 -12.72 7.81 -8.97
N VAL A 186 -11.43 8.07 -9.12
CA VAL A 186 -10.72 9.04 -8.30
C VAL A 186 -11.11 10.45 -8.74
N GLY A 187 -11.62 11.23 -7.80
CA GLY A 187 -12.03 12.61 -8.01
C GLY A 187 -10.85 13.59 -7.98
N PRO A 188 -11.11 14.88 -8.22
CA PRO A 188 -10.11 15.93 -8.10
C PRO A 188 -9.40 15.89 -6.74
N PHE A 189 -8.10 16.21 -6.73
CA PHE A 189 -7.27 16.21 -5.53
C PHE A 189 -7.22 14.86 -4.80
N TYR A 190 -7.28 13.75 -5.55
CA TYR A 190 -7.23 12.38 -5.00
C TYR A 190 -8.38 12.07 -4.04
N SER A 191 -9.55 12.68 -4.24
CA SER A 191 -10.75 12.39 -3.46
C SER A 191 -11.40 11.08 -3.92
N ILE A 192 -12.00 10.35 -2.99
CA ILE A 192 -12.71 9.09 -3.28
C ILE A 192 -14.15 9.14 -2.79
N ASP A 193 -15.01 8.29 -3.37
CA ASP A 193 -16.31 7.96 -2.79
C ASP A 193 -16.12 6.83 -1.77
N ALA A 194 -16.05 7.21 -0.49
CA ALA A 194 -15.86 6.26 0.61
C ALA A 194 -16.95 5.17 0.65
N SER A 195 -18.17 5.45 0.18
CA SER A 195 -19.22 4.43 0.14
C SER A 195 -18.94 3.35 -0.91
N ARG A 196 -18.27 3.70 -2.02
CA ARG A 196 -17.83 2.74 -3.03
C ARG A 196 -16.62 1.94 -2.56
N ALA A 197 -15.65 2.60 -1.93
CA ALA A 197 -14.52 1.92 -1.29
C ALA A 197 -15.02 0.88 -0.28
N LYS A 198 -15.93 1.29 0.60
CA LYS A 198 -16.53 0.41 1.61
C LYS A 198 -17.30 -0.76 1.00
N LYS A 199 -18.08 -0.52 -0.05
CA LYS A 199 -18.81 -1.58 -0.76
C LYS A 199 -17.85 -2.63 -1.35
N GLU A 200 -16.71 -2.19 -1.87
CA GLU A 200 -15.71 -3.10 -2.43
C GLU A 200 -14.95 -3.86 -1.33
N ALA A 201 -14.62 -3.18 -0.24
CA ALA A 201 -14.09 -3.82 0.97
C ALA A 201 -15.05 -4.89 1.52
N ASP A 202 -16.36 -4.65 1.52
CA ASP A 202 -17.38 -5.62 1.94
C ASP A 202 -17.44 -6.84 1.03
N ARG A 203 -17.30 -6.62 -0.28
CA ARG A 203 -17.27 -7.70 -1.28
C ARG A 203 -16.05 -8.59 -1.04
N LEU A 204 -14.85 -8.01 -0.98
CA LEU A 204 -13.60 -8.75 -0.74
C LEU A 204 -13.61 -9.40 0.65
N GLY A 205 -14.01 -8.66 1.68
CA GLY A 205 -14.12 -9.14 3.04
C GLY A 205 -15.04 -10.34 3.22
N ALA A 206 -16.06 -10.50 2.35
CA ALA A 206 -16.95 -11.66 2.33
C ALA A 206 -16.36 -12.91 1.66
N LEU A 207 -15.29 -12.76 0.85
CA LEU A 207 -14.57 -13.89 0.22
C LEU A 207 -13.58 -14.54 1.19
N ILE A 208 -13.03 -13.76 2.12
CA ILE A 208 -12.01 -14.20 3.08
C ILE A 208 -12.58 -15.25 4.03
N THR A 209 -11.99 -16.44 4.02
CA THR A 209 -12.36 -17.55 4.91
C THR A 209 -11.63 -17.48 6.26
N PRO A 210 -12.15 -18.15 7.31
CA PRO A 210 -11.43 -18.29 8.57
C PRO A 210 -10.07 -19.00 8.45
N ASP A 211 -9.95 -19.98 7.55
CA ASP A 211 -8.69 -20.70 7.33
C ASP A 211 -7.65 -19.83 6.65
N GLU A 212 -8.04 -19.02 5.65
CA GLU A 212 -7.17 -18.01 5.03
C GLU A 212 -6.74 -16.96 6.05
N THR A 213 -7.69 -16.45 6.84
CA THR A 213 -7.39 -15.49 7.92
C THR A 213 -6.34 -16.06 8.86
N LYS A 214 -6.53 -17.30 9.31
CA LYS A 214 -5.58 -17.98 10.19
C LYS A 214 -4.23 -18.21 9.52
N TYR A 215 -4.19 -18.52 8.22
CA TYR A 215 -2.97 -18.79 7.47
C TYR A 215 -2.15 -17.52 7.21
N TRP A 216 -2.78 -16.44 6.77
CA TRP A 216 -2.10 -15.19 6.41
C TRP A 216 -1.47 -14.44 7.59
N VAL A 217 -1.86 -14.76 8.83
CA VAL A 217 -1.32 -14.11 10.03
C VAL A 217 -0.34 -15.00 10.81
N GLN A 218 0.01 -16.18 10.31
CA GLN A 218 0.94 -17.10 11.00
C GLN A 218 2.35 -16.53 11.07
N ASP A 219 2.74 -15.68 10.12
CA ASP A 219 4.00 -14.96 10.11
C ASP A 219 4.15 -13.99 11.31
N LEU A 220 3.03 -13.53 11.87
CA LEU A 220 3.00 -12.71 13.08
C LEU A 220 3.06 -13.54 14.38
N ASP A 221 2.96 -14.87 14.30
CA ASP A 221 3.04 -15.74 15.48
C ASP A 221 4.42 -15.64 16.14
N GLY A 222 4.45 -15.47 17.46
CA GLY A 222 5.69 -15.27 18.22
C GLY A 222 6.15 -13.81 18.33
N GLY A 223 5.46 -12.87 17.69
CA GLY A 223 5.67 -11.42 17.88
C GLY A 223 6.87 -10.85 17.12
N ASP A 224 7.41 -11.58 16.15
CA ASP A 224 8.52 -11.12 15.30
C ASP A 224 8.01 -10.36 14.08
N VAL A 225 7.53 -9.14 14.33
CA VAL A 225 6.95 -8.27 13.31
C VAL A 225 7.96 -7.93 12.20
N TYR A 226 9.26 -7.89 12.51
CA TYR A 226 10.29 -7.59 11.52
C TYR A 226 10.37 -8.70 10.47
N ASN A 227 10.52 -9.95 10.90
CA ASN A 227 10.57 -11.08 9.96
C ASN A 227 9.26 -11.25 9.18
N ALA A 228 8.09 -11.03 9.82
CA ALA A 228 6.82 -10.99 9.11
C ALA A 228 6.80 -9.94 7.99
N THR A 229 7.34 -8.75 8.27
CA THR A 229 7.42 -7.66 7.28
C THR A 229 8.37 -8.03 6.13
N VAL A 230 9.49 -8.68 6.40
CA VAL A 230 10.40 -9.23 5.37
C VAL A 230 9.66 -10.25 4.50
N ASP A 231 8.93 -11.18 5.12
CA ASP A 231 8.14 -12.19 4.39
C ASP A 231 7.08 -11.53 3.49
N TRP A 232 6.40 -10.48 3.96
CA TRP A 232 5.41 -9.74 3.15
C TRP A 232 6.03 -9.04 1.94
N ALA A 233 7.23 -8.46 2.11
CA ALA A 233 7.98 -7.86 1.01
C ALA A 233 8.43 -8.92 0.00
N ASP A 234 8.91 -10.07 0.46
CA ASP A 234 9.35 -11.16 -0.41
C ASP A 234 8.18 -11.81 -1.19
N GLU A 235 7.00 -11.91 -0.57
CA GLU A 235 5.76 -12.29 -1.27
C GLU A 235 5.41 -11.30 -2.39
N SER A 236 5.41 -10.01 -2.07
CA SER A 236 5.15 -8.94 -3.05
C SER A 236 6.19 -8.95 -4.17
N HIS A 237 7.48 -9.11 -3.85
CA HIS A 237 8.56 -9.23 -4.83
C HIS A 237 8.37 -10.44 -5.75
N SER A 238 8.00 -11.59 -5.20
CA SER A 238 7.71 -12.80 -5.98
C SER A 238 6.55 -12.58 -6.95
N LEU A 239 5.48 -11.91 -6.52
CA LEU A 239 4.34 -11.56 -7.37
C LEU A 239 4.71 -10.48 -8.40
N ALA A 240 5.58 -9.53 -8.06
CA ALA A 240 6.07 -8.56 -9.02
C ALA A 240 6.82 -9.25 -10.15
N ARG A 241 7.72 -10.19 -9.82
CA ARG A 241 8.49 -10.97 -10.79
C ARG A 241 7.61 -11.83 -11.68
N SER A 242 6.70 -12.59 -11.08
CA SER A 242 5.90 -13.60 -11.78
C SER A 242 4.66 -13.04 -12.48
N VAL A 243 4.04 -11.99 -11.93
CA VAL A 243 2.76 -11.44 -12.39
C VAL A 243 2.94 -10.04 -12.95
N ALA A 244 3.33 -9.04 -12.14
CA ALA A 244 3.38 -7.64 -12.58
C ALA A 244 4.30 -7.44 -13.80
N TYR A 245 5.52 -7.95 -13.70
CA TYR A 245 6.49 -7.94 -14.78
C TYR A 245 6.38 -9.13 -15.71
N GLY A 246 6.00 -10.29 -15.20
CA GLY A 246 5.95 -11.56 -15.94
C GLY A 246 4.79 -11.64 -16.94
N ALA A 247 3.66 -10.98 -16.65
CA ALA A 247 2.50 -10.95 -17.54
C ALA A 247 2.59 -9.86 -18.63
N LEU A 248 3.61 -8.98 -18.58
CA LEU A 248 3.75 -7.92 -19.58
C LEU A 248 3.91 -8.49 -20.99
N PRO A 249 3.29 -7.87 -22.00
CA PRO A 249 3.48 -8.26 -23.38
C PRO A 249 4.94 -8.05 -23.79
N ALA A 250 5.46 -8.94 -24.65
CA ALA A 250 6.83 -8.85 -25.16
C ALA A 250 7.10 -7.56 -25.98
N ASN A 251 6.06 -6.99 -26.58
CA ASN A 251 6.14 -5.78 -27.36
C ASN A 251 6.06 -4.54 -26.47
N LYS A 252 7.13 -3.75 -26.42
CA LYS A 252 7.16 -2.48 -25.68
C LYS A 252 6.14 -1.50 -26.23
N GLY A 253 5.41 -0.82 -25.34
CA GLY A 253 4.37 0.15 -25.71
C GLY A 253 3.09 -0.49 -26.27
N ALA A 254 2.91 -1.80 -26.08
CA ALA A 254 1.64 -2.44 -26.38
C ALA A 254 0.52 -1.91 -25.48
N ASP A 255 -0.68 -1.88 -26.04
CA ASP A 255 -1.88 -1.65 -25.25
C ASP A 255 -2.13 -2.84 -24.35
N ILE A 256 -2.18 -2.56 -23.05
CA ILE A 256 -2.50 -3.54 -22.03
C ILE A 256 -4.00 -3.49 -21.82
N GLY A 257 -4.65 -4.64 -21.68
CA GLY A 257 -6.08 -4.69 -21.48
C GLY A 257 -6.47 -6.04 -20.90
N LYS A 258 -7.57 -6.58 -21.41
CA LYS A 258 -8.23 -7.78 -20.86
C LYS A 258 -7.29 -8.95 -20.51
N ASP A 259 -6.32 -9.29 -21.37
CA ASP A 259 -5.46 -10.45 -21.14
C ASP A 259 -4.52 -10.26 -19.95
N TYR A 260 -4.01 -9.03 -19.74
CA TYR A 260 -3.19 -8.70 -18.59
C TYR A 260 -4.06 -8.61 -17.33
N THR A 261 -5.19 -7.89 -17.42
CA THR A 261 -6.14 -7.75 -16.31
C THR A 261 -6.62 -9.09 -15.78
N ALA A 262 -6.89 -10.06 -16.66
CA ALA A 262 -7.32 -11.40 -16.26
C ALA A 262 -6.27 -12.16 -15.43
N LEU A 263 -4.98 -11.80 -15.56
CA LEU A 263 -3.87 -12.38 -14.79
C LEU A 263 -3.58 -11.59 -13.51
N THR A 264 -3.74 -10.26 -13.54
CA THR A 264 -3.37 -9.39 -12.43
C THR A 264 -4.50 -9.13 -11.45
N TRP A 265 -5.74 -9.02 -11.90
CA TRP A 265 -6.87 -8.65 -11.05
C TRP A 265 -7.09 -9.63 -9.87
N PRO A 266 -7.12 -10.96 -10.06
CA PRO A 266 -7.25 -11.88 -8.93
C PRO A 266 -6.11 -11.79 -7.92
N ILE A 267 -4.91 -11.40 -8.37
CA ILE A 267 -3.75 -11.21 -7.50
C ILE A 267 -3.88 -9.91 -6.71
N MET A 268 -4.39 -8.84 -7.33
CA MET A 268 -4.66 -7.58 -6.64
C MET A 268 -5.74 -7.75 -5.56
N GLU A 269 -6.85 -8.43 -5.88
CA GLU A 269 -7.89 -8.77 -4.90
C GLU A 269 -7.28 -9.51 -3.70
N LEU A 270 -6.50 -10.58 -3.97
CA LEU A 270 -5.80 -11.34 -2.93
C LEU A 270 -4.87 -10.46 -2.08
N ARG A 271 -4.12 -9.53 -2.69
CA ARG A 271 -3.21 -8.65 -1.94
C ARG A 271 -3.94 -7.61 -1.10
N LEU A 272 -5.08 -7.08 -1.56
CA LEU A 272 -5.93 -6.20 -0.77
C LEU A 272 -6.54 -6.95 0.44
N GLU A 273 -7.00 -8.18 0.23
CA GLU A 273 -7.51 -9.05 1.29
C GLU A 273 -6.45 -9.38 2.34
N GLN A 274 -5.27 -9.82 1.90
CA GLN A 274 -4.13 -10.13 2.76
C GLN A 274 -3.68 -8.91 3.58
N ALA A 275 -3.58 -7.74 2.94
CA ALA A 275 -3.21 -6.50 3.60
C ALA A 275 -4.23 -6.13 4.68
N GLY A 276 -5.53 -6.21 4.40
CA GLY A 276 -6.58 -5.89 5.37
C GLY A 276 -6.58 -6.84 6.58
N VAL A 277 -6.39 -8.14 6.34
CA VAL A 277 -6.30 -9.15 7.41
C VAL A 277 -5.06 -8.95 8.28
N ARG A 278 -3.89 -8.76 7.66
CA ARG A 278 -2.62 -8.55 8.37
C ARG A 278 -2.63 -7.22 9.13
N LEU A 279 -3.19 -6.16 8.54
CA LEU A 279 -3.38 -4.88 9.22
C LEU A 279 -4.25 -5.04 10.47
N ALA A 280 -5.38 -5.75 10.38
CA ALA A 280 -6.21 -6.03 11.55
C ALA A 280 -5.45 -6.78 12.65
N ALA A 281 -4.66 -7.80 12.29
CA ALA A 281 -3.87 -8.57 13.25
C ALA A 281 -2.79 -7.71 13.95
N VAL A 282 -2.09 -6.87 13.19
CA VAL A 282 -1.12 -5.90 13.72
C VAL A 282 -1.80 -4.93 14.69
N LEU A 283 -2.91 -4.31 14.29
CA LEU A 283 -3.63 -3.34 15.12
C LEU A 283 -4.23 -4.00 16.35
N ASN A 284 -4.79 -5.21 16.23
CA ASN A 284 -5.31 -5.98 17.34
C ASN A 284 -4.25 -6.26 18.40
N THR A 285 -3.01 -6.51 17.99
CA THR A 285 -1.89 -6.75 18.89
C THR A 285 -1.38 -5.44 19.50
N ALA A 286 -1.08 -4.45 18.66
CA ALA A 286 -0.48 -3.18 19.09
C ALA A 286 -1.41 -2.37 20.02
N LEU A 287 -2.73 -2.48 19.84
CA LEU A 287 -3.72 -1.72 20.62
C LEU A 287 -4.33 -2.50 21.80
N ASN A 288 -3.84 -3.71 22.08
CA ASN A 288 -4.34 -4.57 23.17
C ASN A 288 -3.93 -4.09 24.58
N GLY A 289 -2.94 -3.20 24.70
CA GLY A 289 -2.34 -2.77 25.97
C GLY A 289 -2.82 -1.44 26.55
N GLY A 290 -3.81 -0.79 25.91
CA GLY A 290 -4.36 0.50 26.34
C GLY A 290 -5.50 0.41 27.34
#